data_AF-A0A263CUV9-F1
#
_entry.id   AF-A0A263CUV9-F1
#
_cell.length_a   1.000
_cell.length_b   1.000
_cell.length_c   1.000
_cell.angle_alpha   90.00
_cell.angle_beta   90.00
_cell.angle_gamma   90.00
#
_symmetry.space_group_name_H-M   'P 1'
#
loop_
_entity.id
_entity.type
_entity.pdbx_description
1 polymer ?
#
loop_
_entity_poly.entity_id
_entity_poly.type
_entity_poly.pdbx_seq_one_letter_code
_entity_poly.pdbx_strand_id
1 'polypeptide(L)' 'METVMLIAAVTAAYLAMCALYPYAACSSAACEGGRLKAPNGKSWRNCRRCRGSGRRRRLGARLLGRAAS' A
#
# COMPACT_ATOMS: atom_id res chain seq x y z
N MET A 1 -24.65 -12.05 -24.48
CA MET A 1 -24.86 -11.04 -23.41
C MET A 1 -24.43 -11.58 -22.05
N GLU A 2 -24.81 -12.81 -21.71
CA GLU A 2 -24.47 -13.47 -20.44
C GLU A 2 -22.96 -13.53 -20.13
N THR A 3 -22.14 -13.94 -21.10
CA THR A 3 -20.68 -14.04 -20.94
C THR A 3 -19.99 -12.69 -20.74
N VAL A 4 -20.54 -11.62 -21.34
CA VAL A 4 -19.99 -10.26 -21.22
C VAL A 4 -20.20 -9.74 -19.79
N MET A 5 -21.37 -10.01 -19.18
CA MET A 5 -21.61 -9.67 -17.77
C MET A 5 -20.67 -10.42 -16.83
N LEU A 6 -20.42 -11.72 -17.08
CA LEU A 6 -19.50 -12.50 -16.27
C LEU A 6 -18.06 -11.94 -16.32
N ILE A 7 -17.56 -11.64 -17.51
CA ILE A 7 -16.23 -11.06 -17.67
C ILE A 7 -16.15 -9.69 -16.97
N ALA A 8 -17.17 -8.85 -17.14
CA ALA A 8 -17.22 -7.55 -16.49
C ALA A 8 -17.23 -7.67 -14.95
N ALA A 9 -18.02 -8.60 -14.40
CA ALA A 9 -18.11 -8.84 -12.97
C ALA A 9 -16.78 -9.35 -12.37
N VAL A 10 -16.12 -10.31 -13.04
CA VAL A 10 -14.81 -10.82 -12.61
C VAL A 10 -13.75 -9.72 -12.66
N THR A 11 -13.76 -8.91 -13.72
CA THR A 11 -12.80 -7.79 -13.88
C THR A 11 -13.02 -6.74 -12.80
N ALA A 12 -14.29 -6.38 -12.50
CA ALA A 12 -14.63 -5.45 -11.43
C ALA A 12 -14.25 -5.99 -10.05
N ALA A 13 -14.50 -7.27 -9.76
CA ALA A 13 -14.10 -7.91 -8.51
C ALA A 13 -12.57 -7.95 -8.34
N TYR A 14 -11.84 -8.23 -9.42
CA TYR A 14 -10.37 -8.23 -9.42
C TYR A 14 -9.79 -6.84 -9.14
N LEU A 15 -10.34 -5.81 -9.80
CA LEU A 15 -9.97 -4.41 -9.54
C LEU A 15 -10.36 -3.97 -8.13
N ALA A 16 -11.51 -4.41 -7.62
CA ALA A 16 -11.96 -4.14 -6.27
C ALA A 16 -11.04 -4.78 -5.22
N MET A 17 -10.60 -6.02 -5.40
CA MET A 17 -9.61 -6.66 -4.52
C MET A 17 -8.27 -5.92 -4.53
N CYS A 18 -7.80 -5.50 -5.71
CA CYS A 18 -6.61 -4.65 -5.84
C CYS A 18 -6.76 -3.29 -5.13
N ALA A 19 -7.99 -2.76 -5.07
CA ALA A 19 -8.32 -1.53 -4.37
C ALA A 19 -8.48 -1.72 -2.86
N LEU A 20 -9.02 -2.86 -2.41
CA LEU A 20 -9.31 -3.16 -1.00
C LEU A 20 -8.04 -3.31 -0.16
N TYR A 21 -6.95 -3.76 -0.78
CA TYR A 21 -5.63 -3.85 -0.15
C TYR A 21 -4.64 -2.82 -0.73
N PRO A 22 -4.88 -1.51 -0.58
CA PRO A 22 -4.09 -0.48 -1.24
C PRO A 22 -2.75 -0.23 -0.53
N TYR A 23 -2.62 -0.66 0.72
CA TYR A 23 -1.44 -0.46 1.55
C TYR A 23 -0.64 -1.76 1.67
N ALA A 24 0.67 -1.63 1.54
CA ALA A 24 1.63 -2.66 1.93
C ALA A 24 2.51 -2.11 3.05
N ALA A 25 3.18 -2.99 3.78
CA ALA A 25 4.22 -2.57 4.72
C ALA A 25 5.31 -1.78 3.99
N CYS A 26 5.91 -0.81 4.70
CA CYS A 26 7.07 -0.09 4.18
C CYS A 26 8.13 -1.10 3.68
N SER A 27 8.68 -0.89 2.49
CA SER A 27 9.65 -1.82 1.89
C SER A 27 11.04 -1.78 2.53
N SER A 28 11.19 -1.02 3.62
CA SER A 28 12.45 -0.87 4.32
C SER A 28 12.52 -1.93 5.43
N ALA A 29 13.49 -2.83 5.34
CA ALA A 29 13.67 -3.90 6.34
C ALA A 29 13.91 -3.36 7.76
N ALA A 30 14.62 -2.23 7.89
CA ALA A 30 14.86 -1.58 9.18
C ALA A 30 13.67 -0.74 9.71
N CYS A 31 12.55 -0.68 8.97
CA CYS A 31 11.42 0.16 9.31
C CYS A 31 10.41 -0.59 10.18
N GLU A 32 10.35 -0.22 11.46
CA GLU A 32 9.39 -0.71 12.43
C GLU A 32 8.22 0.27 12.51
N GLY A 33 7.10 -0.05 11.84
CA GLY A 33 5.86 0.73 11.92
C GLY A 33 5.96 2.19 11.44
N GLY A 34 7.03 2.56 10.73
CA GLY A 34 7.28 3.93 10.27
C GLY A 34 8.52 4.58 10.87
N ARG A 35 9.19 3.89 11.79
CA ARG A 35 10.35 4.39 12.52
C ARG A 35 11.57 3.53 12.19
N LEU A 36 12.74 4.15 12.21
CA LEU A 36 14.05 3.53 12.06
C LEU A 36 14.79 3.73 13.38
N LYS A 37 15.44 2.69 13.89
CA LYS A 37 16.36 2.84 15.01
C LYS A 37 17.57 3.65 14.56
N ALA A 38 17.97 4.65 15.36
CA ALA A 38 19.20 5.37 15.13
C ALA A 38 20.41 4.48 15.45
N PRO A 39 21.58 4.71 14.81
CA PRO A 39 22.79 3.94 15.06
C PRO A 39 23.30 4.06 16.50
N ASN A 40 22.88 5.10 17.24
CA ASN A 40 23.18 5.24 18.67
C ASN A 40 22.27 4.36 19.56
N GLY A 41 21.31 3.63 19.01
CA GLY A 41 20.40 2.71 19.72
C GLY A 41 19.40 3.35 20.69
N LYS A 42 19.63 4.61 21.09
CA LYS A 42 18.86 5.35 22.09
C LYS A 42 17.77 6.25 21.51
N SER A 43 17.77 6.45 20.19
CA SER A 43 16.82 7.34 19.53
C SER A 43 16.15 6.68 18.33
N TRP A 44 14.93 7.11 18.05
CA TRP A 44 14.15 6.66 16.90
C TRP A 44 14.05 7.81 15.90
N ARG A 45 14.17 7.50 14.61
CA ARG A 45 14.04 8.47 13.52
C ARG A 45 12.88 8.08 12.62
N ASN A 46 12.24 9.04 11.99
CA ASN A 46 11.21 8.72 11.01
C ASN A 46 11.84 8.01 9.81
N CYS A 47 11.17 6.97 9.34
CA CYS A 47 11.59 6.27 8.14
C CYS A 47 11.54 7.23 6.95
N ARG A 48 12.68 7.53 6.33
CA ARG A 48 12.75 8.45 5.17
C ARG A 48 11.90 7.98 3.99
N ARG A 49 11.59 6.67 3.92
CA ARG A 49 10.87 6.05 2.80
C ARG A 49 9.36 6.13 2.91
N CYS A 50 8.81 5.86 4.10
CA CYS A 50 7.37 6.03 4.36
C CYS A 50 7.03 7.33 5.09
N ARG A 51 8.03 8.16 5.41
CA ARG A 51 7.91 9.41 6.17
C ARG A 51 7.14 9.28 7.49
N GLY A 52 7.28 8.14 8.18
CA GLY A 52 6.60 7.89 9.46
C GLY A 52 5.26 7.16 9.36
N SER A 53 4.73 6.88 8.16
CA SER A 53 3.40 6.25 8.01
C SER A 53 3.39 4.74 8.21
N GLY A 54 4.57 4.09 8.21
CA GLY A 54 4.74 2.63 8.30
C GLY A 54 4.23 1.84 7.10
N ARG A 55 3.63 2.51 6.11
CA ARG A 55 2.89 1.89 5.00
C ARG A 55 3.28 2.54 3.68
N ARG A 56 3.32 1.74 2.62
CA ARG A 56 3.47 2.20 1.23
C ARG A 56 2.19 1.93 0.46
N ARG A 57 1.83 2.83 -0.45
CA ARG A 57 0.77 2.56 -1.44
C ARG A 57 1.27 1.56 -2.48
N ARG A 58 0.52 0.47 -2.66
CA ARG A 58 0.68 -0.49 -3.76
C ARG A 58 0.41 0.20 -5.09
N LEU A 59 1.03 -0.29 -6.17
CA LEU A 59 0.87 0.29 -7.51
C LEU A 59 -0.58 0.21 -8.01
N GLY A 60 -1.29 -0.88 -7.73
CA GLY A 60 -2.72 -1.02 -8.09
C GLY A 60 -3.58 0.13 -7.55
N ALA A 61 -3.35 0.56 -6.31
CA ALA A 61 -4.06 1.69 -5.72
C ALA A 61 -3.61 3.06 -6.27
N ARG A 62 -2.41 3.17 -6.82
CA ARG A 62 -1.97 4.40 -7.53
C ARG A 62 -2.60 4.49 -8.92
N LEU A 63 -2.66 3.37 -9.64
CA LEU A 63 -3.23 3.30 -10.99
C LEU A 63 -4.74 3.52 -10.99
N LEU A 64 -5.44 3.03 -9.96
CA LEU A 64 -6.87 3.26 -9.79
C LEU A 64 -7.23 4.70 -9.35
N GLY A 65 -6.25 5.59 -9.16
CA GLY A 65 -6.49 6.98 -8.78
C GLY A 65 -7.17 7.16 -7.41
N ARG A 66 -7.38 6.07 -6.66
CA ARG A 66 -7.99 6.09 -5.31
C ARG A 66 -6.96 6.60 -4.30
N ALA A 67 -6.54 7.84 -4.46
CA ALA A 67 -6.08 8.65 -3.35
C ALA A 67 -7.27 8.74 -2.38
N ALA A 68 -7.29 7.89 -1.35
CA ALA A 68 -8.02 8.21 -0.12
C ALA A 68 -7.80 9.71 0.17
N SER A 69 -8.87 10.47 -0.05
CA SER A 69 -9.09 11.83 0.43
C SER A 69 -9.07 11.83 1.94
#